data_AF-A0A9D7B9R2-F1
#
_entry.id   AF-A0A9D7B9R2-F1
#
_cell.length_a   1.000
_cell.length_b   1.000
_cell.length_c   1.000
_cell.angle_alpha   90.00
_cell.angle_beta   90.00
_cell.angle_gamma   90.00
#
_symmetry.space_group_name_H-M   'P 1'
#
loop_
_entity.id
_entity.type
_entity.pdbx_description
1 polymer ?
#
loop_
_entity_poly.entity_id
_entity_poly.type
_entity_poly.pdbx_seq_one_letter_code
_entity_poly.pdbx_strand_id
1 'polypeptide(L)'
;MTNVIYRIDWSDDFCHAQQTRAPTHETAEDLPRESDPFCRLCCNNCLRWRHRIDTSWRGWPPGAAAASEEAAPAGLITAAEITLGEIDQAMVEKGKATYDVKCQACHSTGPNRVVGPGWKGVTERRKPEWIMNMMLNIDVMLETDPEAQKGLEECLVRMPNQGLSKDQGREVLEFMRTL
;
A
#
# COMPACT_ATOMS: atom_id res chain seq x y z
N MET A 1 39.08 14.64 -27.04
CA MET A 1 38.95 13.20 -26.75
C MET A 1 39.31 12.99 -25.30
N THR A 2 38.31 12.84 -24.42
CA THR A 2 38.40 12.05 -23.18
C THR A 2 37.02 12.02 -22.52
N ASN A 3 36.54 10.80 -22.27
CA ASN A 3 35.31 10.48 -21.55
C ASN A 3 35.40 10.96 -20.08
N VAL A 4 34.29 11.46 -19.55
CA VAL A 4 34.03 11.44 -18.10
C VAL A 4 32.70 10.73 -17.87
N ILE A 5 32.79 9.70 -17.04
CA ILE A 5 31.74 8.79 -16.61
C ILE A 5 30.81 9.55 -15.65
N TYR A 6 29.51 9.61 -15.93
CA TYR A 6 28.51 10.04 -14.95
C TYR A 6 28.17 8.85 -14.05
N ARG A 7 28.59 8.91 -12.78
CA ARG A 7 27.97 8.13 -11.72
C ARG A 7 26.62 8.77 -11.40
N ILE A 8 25.55 8.02 -11.59
CA ILE A 8 24.24 8.34 -11.02
C ILE A 8 24.29 7.85 -9.58
N ASP A 9 24.40 8.78 -8.63
CA ASP A 9 24.12 8.51 -7.24
C ASP A 9 22.67 8.94 -6.98
N TRP A 10 21.83 7.98 -6.60
CA TRP A 10 20.44 8.18 -6.23
C TRP A 10 20.42 8.32 -4.70
N SER A 11 20.61 9.55 -4.21
CA SER A 11 20.32 9.89 -2.82
C SER A 11 19.34 11.05 -2.77
N ASP A 12 18.34 10.84 -1.90
CA ASP A 12 17.11 11.58 -1.72
C ASP A 12 17.31 13.05 -1.28
N ASP A 13 17.20 13.99 -2.21
CA ASP A 13 17.08 15.42 -1.90
C ASP A 13 15.98 16.08 -2.74
N PHE A 14 14.72 15.83 -2.36
CA PHE A 14 13.62 16.71 -2.70
C PHE A 14 13.12 17.42 -1.44
N CYS A 15 13.04 18.75 -1.54
CA CYS A 15 12.46 19.69 -0.59
C CYS A 15 13.41 20.29 0.47
N HIS A 16 14.44 21.02 0.03
CA HIS A 16 14.91 22.21 0.74
C HIS A 16 15.19 23.34 -0.27
N ALA A 17 14.21 24.22 -0.49
CA ALA A 17 14.46 25.53 -1.08
C ALA A 17 14.85 26.49 0.05
N GLN A 18 16.14 26.51 0.42
CA GLN A 18 16.69 27.60 1.21
C GLN A 18 16.88 28.82 0.30
N GLN A 19 16.34 29.96 0.74
CA GLN A 19 16.49 31.25 0.08
C GLN A 19 17.96 31.73 0.16
N THR A 20 18.65 31.82 -0.97
CA THR A 20 19.86 32.65 -1.08
C THR A 20 19.86 33.48 -2.37
N ARG A 21 19.65 34.78 -2.18
CA ARG A 21 20.01 35.99 -2.97
C ARG A 21 19.96 35.99 -4.52
N ALA A 22 19.00 36.81 -4.99
CA ALA A 22 18.87 37.67 -6.19
C ALA A 22 19.88 37.61 -7.34
N PRO A 23 19.38 37.80 -8.59
CA PRO A 23 19.61 39.09 -9.24
C PRO A 23 18.34 39.76 -9.83
N THR A 24 18.25 41.06 -9.55
CA THR A 24 17.71 42.22 -10.28
C THR A 24 16.70 42.06 -11.44
N HIS A 25 15.64 42.91 -11.34
CA HIS A 25 14.76 43.46 -12.38
C HIS A 25 13.77 42.44 -13.01
N GLU A 26 12.45 42.63 -13.14
CA GLU A 26 11.58 43.80 -13.20
C GLU A 26 10.11 43.36 -12.95
N THR A 27 9.35 44.23 -12.29
CA THR A 27 7.88 44.38 -12.19
C THR A 27 6.92 43.22 -12.56
N ALA A 28 6.25 42.68 -11.54
CA ALA A 28 4.84 42.29 -11.64
C ALA A 28 4.16 42.52 -10.27
N GLU A 29 3.14 43.37 -10.30
CA GLU A 29 2.43 43.93 -9.16
C GLU A 29 1.58 42.88 -8.42
N ASP A 30 1.46 43.08 -7.12
CA ASP A 30 0.68 42.31 -6.16
C ASP A 30 -0.77 42.07 -6.61
N LEU A 31 -1.18 40.79 -6.69
CA LEU A 31 -2.59 40.40 -6.63
C LEU A 31 -2.79 39.33 -5.54
N PRO A 32 -3.81 39.47 -4.67
CA PRO A 32 -4.01 38.57 -3.55
C PRO A 32 -4.38 37.16 -4.01
N ARG A 33 -3.71 36.20 -3.38
CA ARG A 33 -3.69 34.75 -3.62
C ARG A 33 -5.00 34.06 -3.22
N GLU A 34 -6.15 34.60 -3.62
CA GLU A 34 -7.48 34.09 -3.22
C GLU A 34 -8.39 33.63 -4.38
N SER A 35 -7.95 33.78 -5.63
CA SER A 35 -8.77 33.44 -6.81
C SER A 35 -8.42 32.11 -7.49
N ASP A 36 -7.51 31.31 -6.94
CA ASP A 36 -7.21 29.97 -7.47
C ASP A 36 -8.17 28.91 -6.89
N PRO A 37 -9.05 28.29 -7.71
CA PRO A 37 -9.97 27.25 -7.26
C PRO A 37 -9.27 25.99 -6.72
N PHE A 38 -8.01 25.74 -7.08
CA PHE A 38 -7.23 24.63 -6.51
C PHE A 38 -6.76 24.91 -5.07
N CYS A 39 -6.51 26.18 -4.72
CA CYS A 39 -6.05 26.55 -3.38
C CYS A 39 -7.19 26.53 -2.34
N ARG A 40 -8.43 26.85 -2.76
CA ARG A 40 -9.62 26.81 -1.88
C ARG A 40 -10.04 25.41 -1.45
N LEU A 41 -9.85 24.39 -2.29
CA LEU A 41 -10.20 23.01 -1.92
C LEU A 41 -9.28 22.46 -0.82
N CYS A 42 -7.99 22.83 -0.87
CA CYS A 42 -7.02 22.48 0.16
C CYS A 42 -7.33 23.21 1.49
N CYS A 43 -7.79 24.47 1.43
CA CYS A 43 -8.07 25.28 2.62
C CYS A 43 -9.39 24.90 3.33
N ASN A 44 -10.48 24.65 2.60
CA ASN A 44 -11.78 24.32 3.23
C ASN A 44 -11.81 22.94 3.91
N ASN A 45 -11.02 21.97 3.42
CA ASN A 45 -10.89 20.68 4.10
C ASN A 45 -9.93 20.74 5.30
N CYS A 46 -9.06 21.75 5.36
CA CYS A 46 -8.17 22.00 6.50
C CYS A 46 -8.90 22.71 7.66
N LEU A 47 -9.85 23.61 7.39
CA LEU A 47 -10.62 24.31 8.44
C LEU A 47 -11.61 23.40 9.19
N ARG A 48 -12.15 22.37 8.54
CA ARG A 48 -13.02 21.38 9.23
C ARG A 48 -12.24 20.50 10.21
N TRP A 49 -10.95 20.33 9.98
CA TRP A 49 -10.01 19.65 10.87
C TRP A 49 -9.50 20.56 12.01
N ARG A 50 -9.57 21.89 11.84
CA ARG A 50 -8.94 22.85 12.74
C ARG A 50 -9.67 23.08 14.08
N HIS A 51 -10.91 22.62 14.24
CA HIS A 51 -11.64 22.72 15.51
C HIS A 51 -11.56 21.46 16.39
N ARG A 52 -10.81 20.43 15.97
CA ARG A 52 -10.69 19.16 16.73
C ARG A 52 -9.24 18.82 17.10
N ILE A 53 -8.41 19.85 17.28
CA ILE A 53 -7.04 19.70 17.79
C ILE A 53 -6.84 20.71 18.92
N ASP A 54 -7.32 20.36 20.12
CA ASP A 54 -6.97 21.06 21.35
C ASP A 54 -5.82 20.33 22.08
N THR A 55 -4.68 21.00 22.14
CA THR A 55 -3.61 20.91 23.15
C THR A 55 -2.78 19.63 23.36
N SER A 56 -3.03 18.50 22.68
CA SER A 56 -2.14 17.33 22.82
C SER A 56 -1.31 16.97 21.59
N TRP A 57 -1.33 17.78 20.52
CA TRP A 57 -0.57 17.50 19.31
C TRP A 57 0.94 17.74 19.50
N ARG A 58 1.69 16.66 19.68
CA ARG A 58 3.14 16.61 19.43
C ARG A 58 3.32 16.32 17.94
N GLY A 59 4.16 17.11 17.27
CA GLY A 59 4.22 17.19 15.81
C GLY A 59 4.54 15.89 15.05
N TRP A 60 4.45 15.98 13.73
CA TRP A 60 4.82 14.90 12.79
C TRP A 60 6.34 14.65 12.85
N PRO A 61 6.81 13.44 13.21
CA PRO A 61 8.24 13.14 13.16
C PRO A 61 8.69 12.89 11.70
N PRO A 62 9.87 13.41 11.28
CA PRO A 62 10.49 12.99 10.05
C PRO A 62 11.02 11.56 10.23
N GLY A 63 10.53 10.63 9.41
CA GLY A 63 10.98 9.24 9.40
C GLY A 63 10.25 8.33 10.39
N ALA A 64 9.20 7.67 9.92
CA ALA A 64 8.62 6.50 10.58
C ALA A 64 8.17 5.48 9.53
N ALA A 65 9.13 4.81 8.90
CA ALA A 65 8.94 3.41 8.56
C ALA A 65 9.09 2.62 9.86
N ALA A 66 8.03 2.59 10.65
CA ALA A 66 7.87 1.68 11.77
C ALA A 66 6.49 1.06 11.61
N ALA A 67 6.46 -0.25 11.35
CA ALA A 67 5.23 -1.01 11.33
C ALA A 67 4.49 -0.80 12.65
N SER A 68 3.38 -0.05 12.63
CA SER A 68 2.47 0.01 13.75
C SER A 68 1.74 -1.32 13.82
N GLU A 69 1.79 -1.98 14.97
CA GLU A 69 0.74 -2.90 15.39
C GLU A 69 -0.51 -2.07 15.69
N GLU A 70 -1.08 -1.47 14.64
CA GLU A 70 -2.42 -0.91 14.70
C GLU A 70 -3.40 -2.08 14.62
N ALA A 71 -4.25 -2.19 15.63
CA ALA A 71 -5.35 -3.13 15.62
C ALA A 71 -6.09 -2.98 14.29
N ALA A 72 -6.16 -4.07 13.54
CA ALA A 72 -6.79 -4.08 12.23
C ALA A 72 -8.20 -3.47 12.34
N PRO A 73 -8.64 -2.63 11.38
CA PRO A 73 -9.99 -2.05 11.41
C PRO A 73 -11.03 -3.14 11.66
N ALA A 74 -12.06 -2.79 12.44
CA ALA A 74 -13.03 -3.76 12.96
C ALA A 74 -13.58 -4.66 11.84
N GLY A 75 -13.41 -5.98 11.99
CA GLY A 75 -13.84 -7.00 11.02
C GLY A 75 -12.72 -7.63 10.18
N LEU A 76 -11.50 -7.12 10.26
CA LEU A 76 -10.33 -7.78 9.65
C LEU A 76 -9.81 -8.92 10.53
N ILE A 77 -9.25 -9.93 9.85
CA ILE A 77 -8.60 -11.08 10.49
C ILE A 77 -7.31 -10.60 11.17
N THR A 78 -7.15 -10.99 12.43
CA THR A 78 -5.95 -10.69 13.21
C THR A 78 -4.99 -11.89 13.26
N ALA A 79 -3.73 -11.64 13.60
CA ALA A 79 -2.72 -12.70 13.75
C ALA A 79 -3.14 -13.79 14.75
N ALA A 80 -3.87 -13.42 15.82
CA ALA A 80 -4.35 -14.35 16.83
C ALA A 80 -5.37 -15.39 16.28
N GLU A 81 -6.02 -15.09 15.16
CA GLU A 81 -6.99 -15.96 14.52
C GLU A 81 -6.37 -16.95 13.52
N ILE A 82 -5.07 -16.84 13.25
CA ILE A 82 -4.37 -17.68 12.30
C ILE A 82 -3.36 -18.56 13.04
N THR A 83 -3.64 -19.85 13.06
CA THR A 83 -2.70 -20.86 13.54
C THR A 83 -2.00 -21.50 12.34
N LEU A 84 -0.68 -21.36 12.29
CA LEU A 84 0.18 -22.02 11.31
C LEU A 84 1.03 -23.09 12.00
N GLY A 85 0.94 -24.32 11.52
CA GLY A 85 1.77 -25.45 11.94
C GLY A 85 2.54 -26.03 10.76
N GLU A 86 2.79 -27.33 10.81
CA GLU A 86 3.26 -28.09 9.64
C GLU A 86 2.29 -27.96 8.46
N ILE A 87 2.80 -28.15 7.25
CA ILE A 87 2.00 -28.03 6.04
C ILE A 87 1.00 -29.18 5.95
N ASP A 88 -0.29 -28.84 5.93
CA ASP A 88 -1.35 -29.81 5.70
C ASP A 88 -1.57 -30.01 4.18
N GLN A 89 -1.16 -31.16 3.67
CA GLN A 89 -1.26 -31.47 2.24
C GLN A 89 -2.72 -31.51 1.73
N ALA A 90 -3.68 -31.95 2.54
CA ALA A 90 -5.08 -31.97 2.12
C ALA A 90 -5.64 -30.54 1.98
N MET A 91 -5.20 -29.64 2.86
CA MET A 91 -5.53 -28.22 2.77
C MET A 91 -4.86 -27.54 1.56
N VAL A 92 -3.61 -27.91 1.25
CA VAL A 92 -2.90 -27.46 0.03
C VAL A 92 -3.66 -27.87 -1.23
N GLU A 93 -4.12 -29.11 -1.33
CA GLU A 93 -4.86 -29.60 -2.51
C GLU A 93 -6.17 -28.81 -2.73
N LYS A 94 -6.93 -28.54 -1.66
CA LYS A 94 -8.14 -27.72 -1.72
C LYS A 94 -7.84 -26.25 -2.07
N GLY A 95 -6.77 -25.71 -1.49
CA GLY A 95 -6.29 -24.36 -1.78
C GLY A 95 -5.91 -24.20 -3.24
N LYS A 96 -5.21 -25.20 -3.80
CA LYS A 96 -4.88 -25.25 -5.21
C LYS A 96 -6.13 -25.33 -6.09
N ALA A 97 -7.10 -26.17 -5.74
CA ALA A 97 -8.37 -26.25 -6.50
C ALA A 97 -9.11 -24.90 -6.50
N THR A 98 -9.10 -24.19 -5.37
CA THR A 98 -9.66 -22.84 -5.28
C THR A 98 -8.88 -21.85 -6.14
N TYR A 99 -7.55 -21.91 -6.12
CA TYR A 99 -6.69 -21.08 -6.98
C TYR A 99 -6.99 -21.30 -8.47
N ASP A 100 -7.08 -22.56 -8.91
CA ASP A 100 -7.31 -22.91 -10.31
C ASP A 100 -8.63 -22.30 -10.83
N VAL A 101 -9.67 -22.21 -9.99
CA VAL A 101 -10.99 -21.68 -10.37
C VAL A 101 -11.11 -20.17 -10.20
N LYS A 102 -10.55 -19.60 -9.13
CA LYS A 102 -10.83 -18.21 -8.71
C LYS A 102 -9.67 -17.24 -8.88
N CYS A 103 -8.43 -17.72 -8.99
CA CYS A 103 -7.24 -16.86 -8.89
C CYS A 103 -6.31 -16.96 -10.10
N GLN A 104 -6.23 -18.13 -10.75
CA GLN A 104 -5.29 -18.42 -11.85
C GLN A 104 -5.44 -17.47 -13.04
N ALA A 105 -6.65 -16.96 -13.30
CA ALA A 105 -6.90 -16.02 -14.39
C ALA A 105 -6.12 -14.69 -14.23
N CYS A 106 -5.77 -14.31 -13.00
CA CYS A 106 -5.14 -13.03 -12.70
C CYS A 106 -3.76 -13.17 -12.05
N HIS A 107 -3.49 -14.26 -11.33
CA HIS A 107 -2.24 -14.48 -10.59
C HIS A 107 -1.50 -15.71 -11.11
N SER A 108 -0.16 -15.62 -11.14
CA SER A 108 0.73 -16.75 -11.39
C SER A 108 1.26 -17.29 -10.06
N THR A 109 1.52 -18.60 -9.99
CA THR A 109 2.30 -19.21 -8.91
C THR A 109 3.79 -18.84 -8.98
N GLY A 110 4.25 -18.32 -10.11
CA GLY A 110 5.61 -17.80 -10.28
C GLY A 110 5.79 -16.36 -9.80
N PRO A 111 6.93 -15.72 -10.10
CA PRO A 111 7.19 -14.32 -9.76
C PRO A 111 6.52 -13.32 -10.73
N ASN A 112 6.05 -13.79 -11.87
CA ASN A 112 5.60 -12.93 -12.96
C ASN A 112 4.22 -12.35 -12.67
N ARG A 113 4.04 -11.05 -13.00
CA ARG A 113 2.73 -10.40 -13.04
C ARG A 113 1.97 -10.83 -14.29
N VAL A 114 0.70 -11.18 -14.12
CA VAL A 114 -0.24 -11.43 -15.24
C VAL A 114 -1.22 -10.28 -15.32
N VAL A 115 -2.19 -10.25 -14.40
CA VAL A 115 -3.02 -9.08 -14.10
C VAL A 115 -2.65 -8.58 -12.71
N GLY A 116 -2.67 -9.48 -11.73
CA GLY A 116 -2.14 -9.25 -10.39
C GLY A 116 -0.69 -9.75 -10.25
N PRO A 117 -0.04 -9.44 -9.11
CA PRO A 117 1.33 -9.86 -8.82
C PRO A 117 1.46 -11.38 -8.69
N GLY A 118 2.66 -11.90 -9.00
CA GLY A 118 2.98 -13.32 -8.80
C GLY A 118 3.07 -13.72 -7.33
N TRP A 119 2.70 -14.96 -7.02
CA TRP A 119 2.61 -15.46 -5.64
C TRP A 119 3.91 -16.05 -5.09
N LYS A 120 4.91 -16.30 -5.94
CA LYS A 120 6.20 -16.86 -5.47
C LYS A 120 6.78 -16.02 -4.33
N GLY A 121 7.01 -16.64 -3.16
CA GLY A 121 7.55 -15.99 -1.96
C GLY A 121 6.64 -14.91 -1.34
N VAL A 122 5.34 -14.88 -1.65
CA VAL A 122 4.42 -13.88 -1.07
C VAL A 122 4.32 -14.01 0.44
N THR A 123 4.37 -15.24 0.97
CA THR A 123 4.34 -15.55 2.39
C THR A 123 5.63 -15.20 3.13
N GLU A 124 6.71 -14.89 2.39
CA GLU A 124 7.95 -14.35 2.96
C GLU A 124 7.89 -12.83 3.04
N ARG A 125 7.18 -12.18 2.12
CA ARG A 125 7.06 -10.71 2.03
C ARG A 125 5.94 -10.13 2.87
N ARG A 126 4.87 -10.91 3.11
CA ARG A 126 3.64 -10.45 3.74
C ARG A 126 3.23 -11.38 4.86
N LYS A 127 2.68 -10.81 5.93
CA LYS A 127 2.16 -11.58 7.06
C LYS A 127 0.91 -12.38 6.64
N PRO A 128 0.66 -13.56 7.23
CA PRO A 128 -0.49 -14.40 6.91
C PRO A 128 -1.84 -13.69 7.02
N GLU A 129 -2.03 -12.87 8.06
CA GLU A 129 -3.26 -12.11 8.30
C GLU A 129 -3.49 -11.04 7.22
N TRP A 130 -2.42 -10.42 6.73
CA TRP A 130 -2.51 -9.47 5.63
C TRP A 130 -2.94 -10.17 4.34
N ILE A 131 -2.36 -11.34 4.04
CA ILE A 131 -2.73 -12.13 2.84
C ILE A 131 -4.20 -12.58 2.91
N MET A 132 -4.64 -13.04 4.07
CA MET A 132 -6.04 -13.43 4.30
C MET A 132 -6.99 -12.24 4.11
N ASN A 133 -6.65 -11.07 4.65
CA ASN A 133 -7.46 -9.88 4.49
C ASN A 133 -7.47 -9.36 3.05
N MET A 134 -6.38 -9.50 2.30
CA MET A 134 -6.38 -9.20 0.86
C MET A 134 -7.36 -10.09 0.09
N MET A 135 -7.47 -11.37 0.45
CA MET A 135 -8.39 -12.29 -0.23
C MET A 135 -9.85 -12.10 0.16
N LEU A 136 -10.12 -11.80 1.44
CA LEU A 136 -11.46 -11.82 2.02
C LEU A 136 -12.08 -10.42 2.15
N ASN A 137 -11.25 -9.41 2.36
CA ASN A 137 -11.63 -8.04 2.75
C ASN A 137 -10.98 -7.00 1.83
N ILE A 138 -10.83 -7.31 0.53
CA ILE A 138 -10.07 -6.49 -0.43
C ILE A 138 -10.53 -5.04 -0.49
N ASP A 139 -11.85 -4.78 -0.36
CA ASP A 139 -12.40 -3.44 -0.44
C ASP A 139 -11.85 -2.56 0.70
N VAL A 140 -11.84 -3.08 1.93
CA VAL A 140 -11.28 -2.40 3.10
C VAL A 140 -9.76 -2.24 2.96
N MET A 141 -9.06 -3.29 2.51
CA MET A 141 -7.60 -3.23 2.33
C MET A 141 -7.20 -2.13 1.35
N LEU A 142 -7.90 -1.98 0.22
CA LEU A 142 -7.60 -0.93 -0.76
C LEU A 142 -7.91 0.49 -0.25
N GLU A 143 -8.80 0.64 0.73
CA GLU A 143 -9.11 1.93 1.34
C GLU A 143 -8.12 2.31 2.45
N THR A 144 -7.63 1.32 3.21
CA THR A 144 -6.90 1.59 4.46
C THR A 144 -5.43 1.20 4.46
N ASP A 145 -5.00 0.24 3.63
CA ASP A 145 -3.64 -0.30 3.66
C ASP A 145 -2.76 0.31 2.55
N PRO A 146 -1.70 1.07 2.90
CA PRO A 146 -0.84 1.73 1.91
C PRO A 146 -0.15 0.76 0.94
N GLU A 147 0.15 -0.46 1.40
CA GLU A 147 0.82 -1.47 0.58
C GLU A 147 -0.14 -2.09 -0.45
N ALA A 148 -1.40 -2.29 -0.09
CA ALA A 148 -2.45 -2.69 -1.01
C ALA A 148 -2.73 -1.60 -2.06
N GLN A 149 -2.73 -0.34 -1.64
CA GLN A 149 -2.89 0.82 -2.54
C GLN A 149 -1.75 0.92 -3.55
N LYS A 150 -0.49 0.77 -3.10
CA LYS A 150 0.66 0.69 -4.00
C LYS A 150 0.54 -0.46 -5.01
N GLY A 151 0.08 -1.63 -4.55
CA GLY A 151 -0.17 -2.76 -5.44
C GLY A 151 -1.24 -2.45 -6.52
N LEU A 152 -2.26 -1.66 -6.17
CA LEU A 152 -3.27 -1.21 -7.13
C LEU A 152 -2.70 -0.22 -8.15
N GLU A 153 -1.83 0.70 -7.74
CA GLU A 153 -1.13 1.61 -8.66
C GLU A 153 -0.23 0.84 -9.63
N GLU A 154 0.42 -0.23 -9.16
CA GLU A 154 1.27 -1.07 -10.00
C GLU A 154 0.47 -1.92 -11.00
N CYS A 155 -0.70 -2.42 -10.60
CA CYS A 155 -1.50 -3.35 -11.41
C CYS A 155 -2.58 -2.65 -12.25
N LEU A 156 -2.95 -1.41 -11.91
CA LEU A 156 -3.99 -0.59 -12.55
C LEU A 156 -5.37 -1.25 -12.65
N VAL A 157 -5.56 -2.39 -11.98
CA VAL A 157 -6.79 -3.18 -11.98
C VAL A 157 -7.11 -3.56 -10.53
N ARG A 158 -8.33 -3.24 -10.13
CA ARG A 158 -8.86 -3.57 -8.82
C ARG A 158 -9.19 -5.06 -8.75
N MET A 159 -8.61 -5.79 -7.79
CA MET A 159 -8.98 -7.18 -7.54
C MET A 159 -10.42 -7.23 -6.98
N PRO A 160 -11.35 -7.97 -7.61
CA PRO A 160 -12.69 -8.12 -7.08
C PRO A 160 -12.72 -9.12 -5.93
N ASN A 161 -13.68 -8.96 -5.01
CA ASN A 161 -13.92 -9.95 -3.95
C ASN A 161 -14.40 -11.27 -4.58
N GLN A 162 -13.67 -12.35 -4.31
CA GLN A 162 -13.91 -13.68 -4.88
C GLN A 162 -14.98 -14.50 -4.14
N GLY A 163 -15.63 -13.90 -3.13
CA GLY A 163 -16.65 -14.54 -2.30
C GLY A 163 -16.11 -15.80 -1.63
N LEU A 164 -14.88 -15.74 -1.11
CA LEU A 164 -14.27 -16.85 -0.37
C LEU A 164 -14.82 -16.87 1.05
N SER A 165 -15.06 -18.08 1.59
CA SER A 165 -15.21 -18.23 3.03
C SER A 165 -13.84 -18.11 3.72
N LYS A 166 -13.84 -17.90 5.05
CA LYS A 166 -12.61 -17.88 5.84
C LYS A 166 -11.80 -19.19 5.69
N ASP A 167 -12.49 -20.33 5.64
CA ASP A 167 -11.84 -21.64 5.45
C ASP A 167 -11.20 -21.77 4.08
N GLN A 168 -11.89 -21.34 3.01
CA GLN A 168 -11.32 -21.33 1.66
C GLN A 168 -10.11 -20.38 1.57
N GLY A 169 -10.18 -19.21 2.21
CA GLY A 169 -9.03 -18.32 2.33
C GLY A 169 -7.86 -19.01 3.02
N ARG A 170 -8.12 -19.73 4.12
CA ARG A 170 -7.09 -20.47 4.86
C ARG A 170 -6.48 -21.60 4.03
N GLU A 171 -7.29 -22.30 3.25
CA GLU A 171 -6.85 -23.33 2.29
C GLU A 171 -5.92 -22.73 1.22
N VAL A 172 -6.32 -21.60 0.62
CA VAL A 172 -5.49 -20.89 -0.37
C VAL A 172 -4.18 -20.38 0.23
N LEU A 173 -4.22 -19.84 1.45
CA LEU A 173 -3.02 -19.46 2.18
C LEU A 173 -2.08 -20.65 2.40
N GLU A 174 -2.62 -21.84 2.72
CA GLU A 174 -1.79 -23.04 2.88
C GLU A 174 -1.10 -23.42 1.57
N PHE A 175 -1.82 -23.35 0.45
CA PHE A 175 -1.24 -23.55 -0.87
C PHE A 175 -0.13 -22.53 -1.16
N MET A 176 -0.34 -21.24 -0.87
CA MET A 176 0.69 -20.20 -1.06
C MET A 176 1.97 -20.47 -0.26
N ARG A 177 1.88 -21.07 0.94
CA ARG A 177 3.05 -21.44 1.75
C ARG A 177 3.95 -22.51 1.10
N THR A 178 3.49 -23.13 0.01
CA THR A 178 4.27 -24.14 -0.75
C THR A 178 5.01 -23.55 -1.96
N LEU A 179 4.89 -22.24 -2.23
CA LEU A 179 5.35 -21.57 -3.46
C LEU A 179 6.58 -20.66 -3.26
#